data_AF-A0A9E3Y554-F1
#
_entry.id   AF-A0A9E3Y554-F1
#
_cell.length_a   1.000
_cell.length_b   1.000
_cell.length_c   1.000
_cell.angle_alpha   90.00
_cell.angle_beta   90.00
_cell.angle_gamma   90.00
#
_symmetry.space_group_name_H-M   'P 1'
#
loop_
_entity.id
_entity.type
_entity.pdbx_description
1 polymer ?
#
loop_
_entity_poly.entity_id
_entity_poly.type
_entity_poly.pdbx_seq_one_letter_code
_entity_poly.pdbx_strand_id
1 'polypeptide(L)'
;SPTTSTPAGHSPTERRTDVNQPSDVFDGAEARIIDRGYRRYDGERSGVSGAVRSVVRHSVQRGLGMRRTIWAKVPPVLTAAIAYIPAVVFVGIIALIPARNLTDLVLPTYGAYYGYVISAIVLFVAFAAPEMLCTDRRSGMLGIYLASPLNRDTYLLAKALAVAATLSIVCIGPPLLMLVANVMQNQGPDGFGDIVLTLVRVLVAGTMLTLMFTSVTMGVASLTDRKSIATAGIILLMLVSVMVAGMFSAATKSDLPLVASILTLSLDLGPRVHNEAMLDSLQLSNLTVYLAWLAWTVAGFTIARLRIHSLPVTR
;
A
#
# COMPACT_ATOMS: atom_id res chain seq x y z
N SER A 1 52.20 8.21 98.69
CA SER A 1 51.46 7.38 97.73
C SER A 1 51.38 8.11 96.39
N PRO A 2 51.41 7.40 95.25
CA PRO A 2 51.99 7.83 93.96
C PRO A 2 51.30 9.06 93.33
N THR A 3 52.01 10.09 92.83
CA THR A 3 52.65 10.33 91.49
C THR A 3 51.69 10.73 90.34
N THR A 4 51.83 11.99 89.85
CA THR A 4 51.93 12.48 88.43
C THR A 4 50.89 12.02 87.39
N SER A 5 50.51 12.71 86.30
CA SER A 5 50.95 13.92 85.58
C SER A 5 49.99 14.15 84.39
N THR A 6 50.15 15.31 83.77
CA THR A 6 49.46 16.01 82.67
C THR A 6 49.61 15.36 81.24
N PRO A 7 49.33 16.03 80.09
CA PRO A 7 48.45 15.58 78.98
C PRO A 7 49.20 15.36 77.63
N ALA A 8 48.46 15.18 76.51
CA ALA A 8 48.83 15.29 75.07
C ALA A 8 48.16 14.13 74.27
N GLY A 9 47.77 14.17 72.99
CA GLY A 9 48.03 15.06 71.86
C GLY A 9 48.12 14.20 70.58
N HIS A 10 47.52 14.68 69.47
CA HIS A 10 47.79 14.36 68.05
C HIS A 10 47.43 12.98 67.42
N SER A 11 46.42 13.02 66.52
CA SER A 11 46.24 12.50 65.11
C SER A 11 47.15 11.38 64.51
N PRO A 12 46.89 10.78 63.32
CA PRO A 12 45.74 10.77 62.36
C PRO A 12 45.35 9.32 61.90
N THR A 13 44.65 9.19 60.76
CA THR A 13 44.26 7.98 59.96
C THR A 13 42.87 7.43 60.29
N GLU A 14 41.95 7.20 59.36
CA GLU A 14 42.12 6.75 57.97
C GLU A 14 40.90 7.19 57.14
N ARG A 15 41.16 7.81 55.99
CA ARG A 15 40.17 8.23 55.00
C ARG A 15 39.62 6.97 54.32
N ARG A 16 38.51 6.43 54.80
CA ARG A 16 37.81 5.36 54.10
C ARG A 16 37.23 5.95 52.81
N THR A 17 37.79 5.49 51.72
CA THR A 17 37.45 5.81 50.34
C THR A 17 35.94 5.75 50.11
N ASP A 18 35.39 6.84 49.59
CA ASP A 18 34.08 6.88 48.95
C ASP A 18 34.06 5.83 47.84
N VAL A 19 33.48 4.67 48.15
CA VAL A 19 33.00 3.76 47.12
C VAL A 19 31.83 4.48 46.49
N ASN A 20 32.10 5.05 45.32
CA ASN A 20 31.14 5.65 44.42
C ASN A 20 30.03 4.62 44.14
N GLN A 21 28.98 4.61 44.97
CA GLN A 21 27.75 3.90 44.67
C GLN A 21 27.21 4.53 43.39
N PRO A 22 26.89 3.74 42.35
CA PRO A 22 26.24 4.30 41.18
C PRO A 22 24.95 4.94 41.67
N SER A 23 24.80 6.25 41.43
CA SER A 23 23.59 7.00 41.75
C SER A 23 22.38 6.21 41.26
N ASP A 24 21.46 5.85 42.15
CA ASP A 24 20.19 5.24 41.79
C ASP A 24 19.38 6.26 40.98
N VAL A 25 19.60 6.29 39.67
CA VAL A 25 18.89 7.14 38.70
C VAL A 25 17.38 6.79 38.65
N PHE A 26 16.94 5.79 39.42
CA PHE A 26 15.55 5.31 39.45
C PHE A 26 14.77 5.70 40.71
N ASP A 27 15.33 6.47 41.64
CA ASP A 27 14.74 6.74 42.96
C ASP A 27 13.57 7.76 42.97
N GLY A 28 12.96 8.03 41.82
CA GLY A 28 11.86 9.01 41.69
C GLY A 28 10.80 8.69 40.63
N ALA A 29 10.92 7.57 39.91
CA ALA A 29 9.87 7.11 39.02
C ALA A 29 9.23 5.86 39.63
N GLU A 30 8.11 6.04 40.32
CA GLU A 30 7.29 4.95 40.85
C GLU A 30 6.90 4.03 39.68
N ALA A 31 7.67 2.96 39.48
CA ALA A 31 7.45 1.98 38.42
C ALA A 31 6.19 1.18 38.77
N ARG A 32 5.04 1.74 38.42
CA ARG A 32 3.75 1.13 38.71
C ARG A 32 3.49 0.01 37.70
N ILE A 33 3.68 -1.24 38.13
CA ILE A 33 3.23 -2.41 37.38
C ILE A 33 1.70 -2.42 37.42
N ILE A 34 1.09 -1.85 36.39
CA ILE A 34 -0.36 -1.91 36.21
C ILE A 34 -0.66 -3.26 35.60
N ASP A 35 -1.13 -4.21 36.42
CA ASP A 35 -1.70 -5.46 35.93
C ASP A 35 -2.97 -5.14 35.13
N ARG A 36 -2.82 -5.07 33.81
CA ARG A 36 -3.96 -5.07 32.89
C ARG A 36 -4.43 -6.51 32.81
N GLY A 37 -5.24 -6.92 33.80
CA GLY A 37 -5.72 -8.28 33.96
C GLY A 37 -5.99 -8.97 32.63
N TYR A 38 -5.26 -10.06 32.38
CA TYR A 38 -5.39 -10.84 31.16
C TYR A 38 -6.77 -11.49 31.15
N ARG A 39 -7.65 -11.01 30.26
CA ARG A 39 -8.93 -11.68 30.04
C ARG A 39 -8.65 -12.98 29.31
N ARG A 40 -8.94 -14.10 29.97
CA ARG A 40 -8.85 -15.43 29.35
C ARG A 40 -9.81 -15.45 28.16
N TYR A 41 -9.31 -15.87 27.00
CA TYR A 41 -10.11 -16.00 25.80
C TYR A 41 -10.73 -17.40 25.77
N ASP A 42 -12.03 -17.49 26.08
CA ASP A 42 -12.78 -18.74 26.11
C ASP A 42 -13.50 -19.03 24.78
N GLY A 43 -13.26 -18.21 23.74
CA GLY A 43 -13.85 -18.40 22.42
C GLY A 43 -13.16 -19.47 21.58
N GLU A 44 -13.85 -19.90 20.52
CA GLU A 44 -13.32 -20.89 19.58
C GLU A 44 -12.12 -20.36 18.79
N ARG A 45 -11.06 -21.16 18.67
CA ARG A 45 -9.80 -20.74 18.03
C ARG A 45 -9.99 -20.69 16.52
N SER A 46 -10.02 -19.48 15.95
CA SER A 46 -10.26 -19.21 14.53
C SER A 46 -9.17 -19.69 13.53
N GLY A 47 -8.14 -20.39 14.01
CA GLY A 47 -7.08 -20.99 13.20
C GLY A 47 -6.29 -19.99 12.34
N VAL A 48 -5.66 -20.49 11.28
CA VAL A 48 -4.84 -19.69 10.35
C VAL A 48 -5.69 -18.69 9.57
N SER A 49 -6.88 -19.09 9.12
CA SER A 49 -7.78 -18.22 8.34
C SER A 49 -8.25 -17.01 9.14
N GLY A 50 -8.60 -17.20 10.42
CA GLY A 50 -8.95 -16.11 11.32
C GLY A 50 -7.77 -15.17 11.58
N ALA A 51 -6.56 -15.71 11.71
CA ALA A 51 -5.34 -14.92 11.87
C ALA A 51 -5.02 -14.10 10.60
N VAL A 52 -5.17 -14.68 9.40
CA VAL A 52 -5.03 -13.94 8.13
C VAL A 52 -6.08 -12.83 8.03
N ARG A 53 -7.34 -13.12 8.34
CA ARG A 53 -8.43 -12.12 8.29
C ARG A 53 -8.18 -10.96 9.25
N SER A 54 -7.65 -11.23 10.45
CA SER A 54 -7.35 -10.19 11.43
C SER A 54 -6.21 -9.29 10.96
N VAL A 55 -5.15 -9.86 10.38
CA VAL A 55 -4.04 -9.10 9.79
C VAL A 55 -4.50 -8.26 8.60
N VAL A 56 -5.35 -8.81 7.73
CA VAL A 56 -5.96 -8.06 6.61
C VAL A 56 -6.73 -6.87 7.15
N ARG A 57 -7.69 -7.09 8.07
CA ARG A 57 -8.53 -6.04 8.64
C ARG A 57 -7.69 -4.95 9.33
N HIS A 58 -6.72 -5.35 10.14
CA HIS A 58 -5.86 -4.40 10.85
C HIS A 58 -4.97 -3.61 9.88
N SER A 59 -4.45 -4.25 8.83
CA SER A 59 -3.65 -3.59 7.81
C SER A 59 -4.48 -2.57 7.01
N VAL A 60 -5.71 -2.92 6.62
CA VAL A 60 -6.65 -1.98 5.96
C VAL A 60 -7.00 -0.81 6.88
N GLN A 61 -7.36 -1.08 8.14
CA GLN A 61 -7.62 -0.05 9.14
C GLN A 61 -6.45 0.90 9.30
N ARG A 62 -5.23 0.37 9.34
CA ARG A 62 -4.02 1.17 9.46
C ARG A 62 -3.73 1.98 8.21
N GLY A 63 -3.85 1.39 7.02
CA GLY A 63 -3.66 2.07 5.74
C GLY A 63 -4.64 3.22 5.53
N LEU A 64 -5.87 3.09 6.02
CA LEU A 64 -6.91 4.13 5.98
C LEU A 64 -6.83 5.12 7.16
N GLY A 65 -5.85 5.00 8.05
CA GLY A 65 -5.72 5.86 9.23
C GLY A 65 -6.84 5.69 10.27
N MET A 66 -7.59 4.58 10.24
CA MET A 66 -8.60 4.29 11.25
C MET A 66 -7.95 4.12 12.63
N ARG A 67 -8.63 4.60 13.68
CA ARG A 67 -8.16 4.57 15.08
C ARG A 67 -6.87 5.38 15.34
N ARG A 68 -6.50 6.29 14.42
CA ARG A 68 -5.43 7.27 14.60
C ARG A 68 -5.99 8.69 14.56
N THR A 69 -5.12 9.67 14.77
CA THR A 69 -5.44 11.09 14.63
C THR A 69 -6.02 11.40 13.25
N ILE A 70 -6.83 12.46 13.16
CA ILE A 70 -7.49 12.85 11.90
C ILE A 70 -6.49 13.05 10.74
N TRP A 71 -5.29 13.53 11.06
CA TRP A 71 -4.18 13.73 10.12
C TRP A 71 -3.71 12.44 9.43
N ALA A 72 -3.79 11.29 10.08
CA ALA A 72 -3.40 10.01 9.47
C ALA A 72 -4.38 9.53 8.40
N LYS A 73 -5.62 10.05 8.40
CA LYS A 73 -6.64 9.72 7.40
C LYS A 73 -6.50 10.56 6.13
N VAL A 74 -5.84 11.72 6.21
CA VAL A 74 -5.76 12.68 5.11
C VAL A 74 -5.11 12.05 3.87
N PRO A 75 -3.93 11.41 3.92
CA PRO A 75 -3.31 10.87 2.71
C PRO A 75 -4.16 9.82 1.98
N PRO A 76 -4.66 8.74 2.60
CA PRO A 76 -5.45 7.73 1.89
C PRO A 76 -6.82 8.27 1.43
N VAL A 77 -7.47 9.13 2.22
CA VAL A 77 -8.78 9.70 1.85
C VAL A 77 -8.63 10.72 0.72
N LEU A 78 -7.62 11.59 0.77
CA LEU A 78 -7.37 12.58 -0.28
C LEU A 78 -7.03 11.92 -1.60
N THR A 79 -6.14 10.92 -1.58
CA THR A 79 -5.75 10.18 -2.80
C THR A 79 -6.92 9.39 -3.38
N ALA A 80 -7.74 8.74 -2.54
CA ALA A 80 -8.98 8.12 -2.98
C ALA A 80 -9.95 9.17 -3.56
N ALA A 81 -10.17 10.31 -2.88
CA ALA A 81 -11.05 11.36 -3.37
C ALA A 81 -10.63 11.88 -4.75
N ILE A 82 -9.32 12.13 -4.96
CA ILE A 82 -8.76 12.56 -6.25
C ILE A 82 -9.11 11.56 -7.36
N ALA A 83 -9.11 10.25 -7.08
CA ALA A 83 -9.47 9.24 -8.06
C ALA A 83 -10.94 9.29 -8.51
N TYR A 84 -11.83 9.76 -7.63
CA TYR A 84 -13.25 9.92 -7.93
C TYR A 84 -13.58 11.27 -8.57
N ILE A 85 -12.68 12.26 -8.53
CA ILE A 85 -12.93 13.59 -9.13
C ILE A 85 -13.28 13.46 -10.62
N PRO A 86 -12.50 12.78 -11.49
CA PRO A 86 -12.86 12.65 -12.90
C PRO A 86 -14.24 12.02 -13.10
N ALA A 87 -14.54 10.92 -12.39
CA ALA A 87 -15.85 10.26 -12.45
C ALA A 87 -16.97 11.23 -12.08
N VAL A 88 -16.86 11.94 -10.94
CA VAL A 88 -17.89 12.88 -10.49
C VAL A 88 -18.10 14.00 -11.49
N VAL A 89 -17.03 14.53 -12.08
CA VAL A 89 -17.10 15.57 -13.13
C VAL A 89 -17.83 15.04 -14.36
N PHE A 90 -17.46 13.87 -14.89
CA PHE A 90 -18.12 13.30 -16.06
C PHE A 90 -19.59 12.95 -15.79
N VAL A 91 -19.89 12.37 -14.62
CA VAL A 91 -21.28 12.13 -14.22
C VAL A 91 -22.09 13.42 -14.15
N GLY A 92 -21.51 14.48 -13.60
CA GLY A 92 -22.15 15.80 -13.55
C GLY A 92 -22.41 16.37 -14.95
N ILE A 93 -21.46 16.21 -15.88
CA ILE A 93 -21.61 16.61 -17.29
C ILE A 93 -22.77 15.86 -17.93
N ILE A 94 -22.81 14.53 -17.80
CA ILE A 94 -23.86 13.67 -18.36
C ILE A 94 -25.23 14.08 -17.78
N ALA A 95 -25.29 14.40 -16.48
CA ALA A 95 -26.52 14.77 -15.76
C ALA A 95 -27.06 16.16 -16.08
N LEU A 96 -26.19 17.13 -16.36
CA LEU A 96 -26.58 18.52 -16.55
C LEU A 96 -26.78 18.89 -18.03
N ILE A 97 -26.14 18.16 -18.95
CA ILE A 97 -26.19 18.49 -20.38
C ILE A 97 -27.24 17.59 -21.08
N PRO A 98 -28.23 18.17 -21.78
CA PRO A 98 -29.19 17.41 -22.55
C PRO A 98 -28.51 16.53 -23.60
N ALA A 99 -28.98 15.29 -23.77
CA ALA A 99 -28.38 14.29 -24.66
C ALA A 99 -28.10 14.79 -26.09
N ARG A 100 -28.96 15.67 -26.64
CA ARG A 100 -28.77 16.31 -27.95
C ARG A 100 -27.48 17.14 -28.10
N ASN A 101 -26.96 17.68 -27.00
CA ASN A 101 -25.74 18.50 -26.96
C ASN A 101 -24.52 17.69 -26.48
N LEU A 102 -24.71 16.44 -26.05
CA LEU A 102 -23.62 15.56 -25.64
C LEU A 102 -22.87 14.97 -26.84
N THR A 103 -23.51 14.92 -28.01
CA THR A 103 -22.89 14.46 -29.27
C THR A 103 -21.68 15.31 -29.68
N ASP A 104 -21.65 16.59 -29.29
CA ASP A 104 -20.53 17.50 -29.54
C ASP A 104 -19.42 17.38 -28.48
N LEU A 105 -19.67 16.66 -27.37
CA LEU A 105 -18.75 16.50 -26.26
C LEU A 105 -18.19 15.08 -26.27
N VAL A 106 -16.89 14.95 -26.57
CA VAL A 106 -16.19 13.66 -26.54
C VAL A 106 -16.06 13.18 -25.09
N LEU A 107 -17.03 12.42 -24.60
CA LEU A 107 -16.95 11.73 -23.33
C LEU A 107 -15.98 10.54 -23.45
N PRO A 108 -15.11 10.32 -22.45
CA PRO A 108 -14.17 9.21 -22.49
C PRO A 108 -14.92 7.88 -22.40
N THR A 109 -14.46 6.92 -23.19
CA THR A 109 -14.88 5.52 -23.10
C THR A 109 -14.39 4.88 -21.79
N TYR A 110 -14.95 3.72 -21.43
CA TYR A 110 -14.63 3.03 -20.18
C TYR A 110 -13.15 2.61 -20.09
N GLY A 111 -12.56 2.20 -21.21
CA GLY A 111 -11.13 1.87 -21.28
C GLY A 111 -10.24 3.11 -21.15
N ALA A 112 -10.55 4.17 -21.91
CA ALA A 112 -9.81 5.44 -21.85
C ALA A 112 -9.91 6.13 -20.47
N TYR A 113 -11.00 5.89 -19.74
CA TYR A 113 -11.22 6.44 -18.40
C TYR A 113 -10.08 6.08 -17.41
N TYR A 114 -9.44 4.91 -17.55
CA TYR A 114 -8.30 4.52 -16.72
C TYR A 114 -7.11 5.47 -16.85
N GLY A 115 -6.95 6.15 -17.99
CA GLY A 115 -5.94 7.20 -18.18
C GLY A 115 -6.15 8.42 -17.27
N TYR A 116 -7.39 8.75 -16.94
CA TYR A 116 -7.71 9.88 -16.05
C TYR A 116 -7.48 9.56 -14.57
N VAL A 117 -7.61 8.28 -14.19
CA VAL A 117 -7.49 7.85 -12.79
C VAL A 117 -6.07 7.38 -12.45
N ILE A 118 -5.20 7.17 -13.44
CA ILE A 118 -3.87 6.59 -13.21
C ILE A 118 -3.02 7.41 -12.25
N SER A 119 -3.09 8.74 -12.32
CA SER A 119 -2.33 9.64 -11.45
C SER A 119 -2.75 9.47 -9.99
N ALA A 120 -4.05 9.30 -9.75
CA ALA A 120 -4.61 9.05 -8.44
C ALA A 120 -4.23 7.66 -7.91
N ILE A 121 -4.23 6.64 -8.77
CA ILE A 121 -3.75 5.28 -8.45
C ILE A 121 -2.29 5.33 -8.00
N VAL A 122 -1.42 5.98 -8.78
CA VAL A 122 0.00 6.15 -8.47
C VAL A 122 0.18 6.86 -7.13
N LEU A 123 -0.57 7.93 -6.90
CA LEU A 123 -0.51 8.69 -5.66
C LEU A 123 -0.96 7.85 -4.46
N PHE A 124 -2.09 7.14 -4.59
CA PHE A 124 -2.58 6.24 -3.56
C PHE A 124 -1.56 5.15 -3.22
N VAL A 125 -1.01 4.51 -4.25
CA VAL A 125 -0.02 3.45 -4.11
C VAL A 125 1.27 3.96 -3.46
N ALA A 126 1.76 5.13 -3.85
CA ALA A 126 2.96 5.73 -3.29
C ALA A 126 2.83 6.09 -1.80
N PHE A 127 1.66 6.55 -1.36
CA PHE A 127 1.47 7.05 0.00
C PHE A 127 0.81 6.07 0.97
N ALA A 128 -0.21 5.33 0.55
CA ALA A 128 -1.01 4.47 1.41
C ALA A 128 -0.40 3.08 1.57
N ALA A 129 0.12 2.47 0.50
CA ALA A 129 0.60 1.09 0.56
C ALA A 129 1.89 0.92 1.42
N PRO A 130 2.89 1.82 1.37
CA PRO A 130 4.03 1.77 2.29
C PRO A 130 3.66 1.83 3.77
N GLU A 131 2.57 2.53 4.11
CA GLU A 131 2.08 2.57 5.49
C GLU A 131 1.59 1.21 5.98
N MET A 132 0.96 0.43 5.09
CA MET A 132 0.46 -0.91 5.38
C MET A 132 1.58 -1.95 5.44
N LEU A 133 2.67 -1.75 4.70
CA LEU A 133 3.72 -2.75 4.47
C LEU A 133 4.96 -2.56 5.35
N CYS A 134 5.45 -1.32 5.49
CA CYS A 134 6.72 -1.06 6.19
C CYS A 134 6.58 -1.03 7.72
N THR A 135 5.39 -0.67 8.23
CA THR A 135 5.20 -0.38 9.65
C THR A 135 5.37 -1.59 10.56
N ASP A 136 4.96 -2.78 10.13
CA ASP A 136 5.08 -4.01 10.92
C ASP A 136 6.54 -4.43 11.12
N ARG A 137 7.40 -4.15 10.14
CA ARG A 137 8.84 -4.41 10.25
C ARG A 137 9.52 -3.38 11.13
N ARG A 138 9.20 -2.11 10.93
CA ARG A 138 9.76 -1.01 11.74
C ARG A 138 9.40 -1.10 13.21
N SER A 139 8.22 -1.62 13.54
CA SER A 139 7.73 -1.77 14.92
C SER A 139 8.09 -3.11 15.57
N GLY A 140 8.76 -4.03 14.86
CA GLY A 140 9.06 -5.37 15.37
C GLY A 140 7.84 -6.31 15.46
N MET A 141 6.65 -5.85 15.07
CA MET A 141 5.40 -6.63 15.08
C MET A 141 5.46 -7.88 14.21
N LEU A 142 6.31 -7.90 13.18
CA LEU A 142 6.50 -9.08 12.33
C LEU A 142 6.84 -10.34 13.13
N GLY A 143 7.71 -10.24 14.15
CA GLY A 143 8.07 -11.38 15.00
C GLY A 143 6.87 -11.91 15.78
N ILE A 144 6.02 -11.01 16.29
CA ILE A 144 4.81 -11.36 17.03
C ILE A 144 3.78 -12.07 16.13
N TYR A 145 3.61 -11.61 14.89
CA TYR A 145 2.74 -12.30 13.94
C TYR A 145 3.25 -13.71 13.63
N LEU A 146 4.56 -13.88 13.46
CA LEU A 146 5.18 -15.18 13.18
C LEU A 146 5.27 -16.12 14.40
N ALA A 147 5.11 -15.58 15.62
CA ALA A 147 4.92 -16.38 16.83
C ALA A 147 3.47 -16.88 17.01
N SER A 148 2.53 -16.30 16.26
CA SER A 148 1.14 -16.74 16.15
C SER A 148 1.04 -17.88 15.11
N PRO A 149 -0.15 -18.45 14.78
CA PRO A 149 -0.23 -19.57 13.81
C PRO A 149 -0.01 -19.14 12.35
N LEU A 150 0.63 -18.00 12.09
CA LEU A 150 0.92 -17.48 10.75
C LEU A 150 2.34 -17.87 10.32
N ASN A 151 2.44 -18.42 9.12
CA ASN A 151 3.71 -18.55 8.40
C ASN A 151 4.01 -17.27 7.59
N ARG A 152 5.26 -17.13 7.13
CA ARG A 152 5.72 -15.99 6.31
C ARG A 152 4.86 -15.80 5.05
N ASP A 153 4.50 -16.90 4.37
CA ASP A 153 3.68 -16.85 3.16
C ASP A 153 2.23 -16.41 3.47
N THR A 154 1.63 -16.90 4.56
CA THR A 154 0.27 -16.47 4.98
C THR A 154 0.24 -15.02 5.45
N TYR A 155 1.32 -14.53 6.07
CA TYR A 155 1.48 -13.12 6.43
C TYR A 155 1.62 -12.25 5.16
N LEU A 156 2.45 -12.66 4.21
CA LEU A 156 2.62 -11.94 2.94
C LEU A 156 1.30 -11.89 2.16
N LEU A 157 0.56 -13.01 2.11
CA LEU A 157 -0.78 -13.08 1.52
C LEU A 157 -1.75 -12.11 2.21
N ALA A 158 -1.76 -12.08 3.55
CA ALA A 158 -2.60 -11.14 4.31
C ALA A 158 -2.28 -9.67 3.96
N LYS A 159 -0.99 -9.35 3.79
CA LYS A 159 -0.56 -8.01 3.36
C LYS A 159 -0.95 -7.69 1.93
N ALA A 160 -0.79 -8.65 1.01
CA ALA A 160 -1.23 -8.51 -0.37
C ALA A 160 -2.73 -8.26 -0.46
N LEU A 161 -3.54 -9.05 0.24
CA LEU A 161 -4.99 -8.90 0.28
C LEU A 161 -5.42 -7.55 0.88
N ALA A 162 -4.73 -7.07 1.91
CA ALA A 162 -5.04 -5.76 2.49
C ALA A 162 -4.79 -4.61 1.50
N VAL A 163 -3.61 -4.60 0.85
CA VAL A 163 -3.26 -3.58 -0.15
C VAL A 163 -4.21 -3.67 -1.35
N ALA A 164 -4.41 -4.88 -1.90
CA ALA A 164 -5.29 -5.12 -3.04
C ALA A 164 -6.73 -4.68 -2.74
N ALA A 165 -7.29 -5.03 -1.57
CA ALA A 165 -8.66 -4.66 -1.22
C ALA A 165 -8.84 -3.14 -1.04
N THR A 166 -7.81 -2.43 -0.59
CA THR A 166 -7.90 -0.97 -0.43
C THR A 166 -7.71 -0.29 -1.78
N LEU A 167 -6.76 -0.77 -2.57
CA LEU A 167 -6.48 -0.26 -3.91
C LEU A 167 -7.62 -0.53 -4.90
N SER A 168 -8.33 -1.66 -4.77
CA SER A 168 -9.46 -1.99 -5.64
C SER A 168 -10.58 -0.95 -5.56
N ILE A 169 -10.75 -0.27 -4.42
CA ILE A 169 -11.72 0.84 -4.28
C ILE A 169 -11.37 2.00 -5.24
N VAL A 170 -10.09 2.19 -5.51
CA VAL A 170 -9.56 3.26 -6.36
C VAL A 170 -9.50 2.81 -7.83
N CYS A 171 -9.16 1.55 -8.09
CA CYS A 171 -9.07 1.03 -9.46
C CYS A 171 -10.44 0.66 -10.06
N ILE A 172 -11.35 0.08 -9.28
CA ILE A 172 -12.67 -0.39 -9.76
C ILE A 172 -13.75 0.66 -9.50
N GLY A 173 -13.66 1.39 -8.39
CA GLY A 173 -14.74 2.27 -7.93
C GLY A 173 -15.11 3.39 -8.89
N PRO A 174 -14.17 4.24 -9.36
CA PRO A 174 -14.49 5.34 -10.26
C PRO A 174 -15.06 4.87 -11.63
N PRO A 175 -14.50 3.86 -12.32
CA PRO A 175 -15.13 3.32 -13.54
C PRO A 175 -16.50 2.68 -13.30
N LEU A 176 -16.71 2.03 -12.14
CA LEU A 176 -18.01 1.47 -11.77
C LEU A 176 -19.04 2.58 -11.54
N LEU A 177 -18.65 3.67 -10.88
CA LEU A 177 -19.49 4.86 -10.70
C LEU A 177 -19.91 5.43 -12.07
N MET A 178 -18.96 5.54 -13.00
CA MET A 178 -19.24 5.95 -14.38
C MET A 178 -20.25 5.04 -15.07
N LEU A 179 -20.09 3.72 -14.97
CA LEU A 179 -21.03 2.76 -15.55
C LEU A 179 -22.44 2.92 -14.98
N VAL A 180 -22.56 3.00 -13.66
CA VAL A 180 -23.86 3.18 -12.99
C VAL A 180 -24.52 4.48 -13.45
N ALA A 181 -23.77 5.58 -13.51
CA ALA A 181 -24.30 6.87 -13.93
C ALA A 181 -24.74 6.87 -15.40
N ASN A 182 -23.97 6.30 -16.31
CA ASN A 182 -24.34 6.19 -17.72
C ASN A 182 -25.62 5.36 -17.89
N VAL A 183 -25.74 4.24 -17.18
CA VAL A 183 -26.95 3.40 -17.22
C VAL A 183 -28.17 4.14 -16.67
N MET A 184 -28.04 4.84 -15.54
CA MET A 184 -29.15 5.62 -14.96
C MET A 184 -29.62 6.76 -15.87
N GLN A 185 -28.75 7.25 -16.74
CA GLN A 185 -29.04 8.36 -17.65
C GLN A 185 -29.41 7.92 -19.07
N ASN A 186 -29.58 6.61 -19.27
CA ASN A 186 -29.89 6.01 -20.57
C ASN A 186 -28.84 6.37 -21.66
N GLN A 187 -27.58 6.51 -21.23
CA GLN A 187 -26.38 6.75 -22.07
C GLN A 187 -25.36 5.62 -21.90
N GLY A 188 -25.75 4.53 -21.23
CA GLY A 188 -24.93 3.35 -21.01
C GLY A 188 -24.96 2.38 -22.21
N PRO A 189 -24.26 1.25 -22.11
CA PRO A 189 -24.27 0.20 -23.12
C PRO A 189 -25.70 -0.29 -23.43
N ASP A 190 -25.95 -0.65 -24.68
CA ASP A 190 -27.28 -1.01 -25.17
C ASP A 190 -27.74 -2.38 -24.63
N GLY A 191 -28.79 -2.37 -23.82
CA GLY A 191 -29.40 -3.58 -23.30
C GLY A 191 -28.62 -4.25 -22.16
N PHE A 192 -29.27 -5.24 -21.54
CA PHE A 192 -28.76 -5.88 -20.33
C PHE A 192 -27.44 -6.64 -20.53
N GLY A 193 -27.28 -7.29 -21.70
CA GLY A 193 -26.09 -8.07 -22.02
C GLY A 193 -24.82 -7.21 -22.05
N ASP A 194 -24.88 -6.06 -22.71
CA ASP A 194 -23.72 -5.18 -22.85
C ASP A 194 -23.37 -4.44 -21.56
N ILE A 195 -24.38 -4.15 -20.71
CA ILE A 195 -24.16 -3.64 -19.35
C ILE A 195 -23.38 -4.67 -18.52
N VAL A 196 -23.79 -5.93 -18.54
CA VAL A 196 -23.09 -7.00 -17.81
C VAL A 196 -21.68 -7.23 -18.37
N LEU A 197 -21.52 -7.22 -19.69
CA LEU A 197 -20.20 -7.35 -20.33
C LEU A 197 -19.27 -6.19 -19.93
N THR A 198 -19.78 -4.96 -19.94
CA THR A 198 -19.02 -3.77 -19.53
C THR A 198 -18.67 -3.83 -18.05
N LEU A 199 -19.60 -4.27 -17.18
CA LEU A 199 -19.31 -4.51 -15.76
C LEU A 199 -18.18 -5.51 -15.57
N VAL A 200 -18.22 -6.65 -16.28
CA VAL A 200 -17.16 -7.66 -16.22
C VAL A 200 -15.83 -7.09 -16.71
N ARG A 201 -15.82 -6.33 -17.81
CA ARG A 201 -14.60 -5.68 -18.33
C ARG A 201 -14.02 -4.66 -17.35
N VAL A 202 -14.86 -3.87 -16.68
CA VAL A 202 -14.44 -2.95 -15.61
C VAL A 202 -13.83 -3.73 -14.45
N LEU A 203 -14.44 -4.82 -14.01
CA LEU A 203 -13.90 -5.66 -12.94
C LEU A 203 -12.58 -6.32 -13.34
N VAL A 204 -12.45 -6.83 -14.56
CA VAL A 204 -11.22 -7.45 -15.07
C VAL A 204 -10.11 -6.41 -15.17
N ALA A 205 -10.33 -5.28 -15.83
CA ALA A 205 -9.31 -4.22 -15.96
C ALA A 205 -8.88 -3.70 -14.60
N GLY A 206 -9.83 -3.38 -13.72
CA GLY A 206 -9.53 -2.87 -12.38
C GLY A 206 -8.81 -3.89 -11.50
N THR A 207 -9.13 -5.19 -11.60
CA THR A 207 -8.40 -6.25 -10.87
C THR A 207 -7.00 -6.47 -11.43
N MET A 208 -6.80 -6.43 -12.75
CA MET A 208 -5.48 -6.52 -13.37
C MET A 208 -4.55 -5.39 -12.89
N LEU A 209 -5.05 -4.15 -12.88
CA LEU A 209 -4.31 -3.00 -12.35
C LEU A 209 -4.03 -3.14 -10.85
N THR A 210 -5.04 -3.54 -10.08
CA THR A 210 -4.90 -3.75 -8.64
C THR A 210 -3.79 -4.76 -8.33
N LEU A 211 -3.77 -5.89 -9.04
CA LEU A 211 -2.75 -6.93 -8.86
C LEU A 211 -1.35 -6.42 -9.22
N MET A 212 -1.21 -5.72 -10.35
CA MET A 212 0.08 -5.20 -10.81
C MET A 212 0.66 -4.16 -9.85
N PHE A 213 -0.13 -3.17 -9.46
CA PHE A 213 0.35 -2.15 -8.52
C PHE A 213 0.58 -2.72 -7.11
N THR A 214 -0.22 -3.69 -6.68
CA THR A 214 0.00 -4.37 -5.39
C THR A 214 1.31 -5.13 -5.40
N SER A 215 1.60 -5.92 -6.44
CA SER A 215 2.81 -6.72 -6.52
C SER A 215 4.07 -5.86 -6.58
N VAL A 216 4.09 -4.83 -7.45
CA VAL A 216 5.21 -3.91 -7.62
C VAL A 216 5.51 -3.21 -6.30
N THR A 217 4.47 -2.71 -5.65
CA THR A 217 4.60 -1.98 -4.40
C THR A 217 5.06 -2.86 -3.25
N MET A 218 4.56 -4.10 -3.18
CA MET A 218 5.07 -5.08 -2.23
C MET A 218 6.54 -5.42 -2.49
N GLY A 219 6.92 -5.58 -3.76
CA GLY A 219 8.30 -5.78 -4.17
C GLY A 219 9.20 -4.67 -3.63
N VAL A 220 8.90 -3.41 -3.96
CA VAL A 220 9.69 -2.25 -3.52
C VAL A 220 9.66 -2.08 -2.00
N ALA A 221 8.47 -2.13 -1.37
CA ALA A 221 8.32 -1.94 0.06
C ALA A 221 8.96 -3.07 0.88
N SER A 222 9.22 -4.25 0.31
CA SER A 222 9.97 -5.33 0.98
C SER A 222 11.46 -4.97 1.14
N LEU A 223 12.01 -4.11 0.30
CA LEU A 223 13.43 -3.73 0.32
C LEU A 223 13.78 -2.79 1.47
N THR A 224 12.80 -2.05 2.01
CA THR A 224 13.04 -1.04 3.07
C THR A 224 11.96 -1.03 4.16
N ASP A 225 12.38 -0.89 5.41
CA ASP A 225 11.54 -0.74 6.59
C ASP A 225 11.06 0.71 6.81
N ARG A 226 11.66 1.69 6.11
CA ARG A 226 11.32 3.11 6.23
C ARG A 226 10.25 3.50 5.21
N LYS A 227 9.08 3.92 5.70
CA LYS A 227 7.94 4.39 4.89
C LYS A 227 8.36 5.42 3.83
N SER A 228 9.12 6.45 4.22
CA SER A 228 9.53 7.53 3.29
C SER A 228 10.41 7.02 2.15
N ILE A 229 11.34 6.09 2.44
CA ILE A 229 12.21 5.49 1.43
C ILE A 229 11.39 4.59 0.50
N ALA A 230 10.43 3.82 1.03
CA ALA A 230 9.54 3.01 0.19
C ALA A 230 8.70 3.87 -0.75
N THR A 231 8.10 4.96 -0.25
CA THR A 231 7.34 5.92 -1.07
C THR A 231 8.21 6.49 -2.19
N ALA A 232 9.40 7.00 -1.86
CA ALA A 232 10.33 7.54 -2.85
C ALA A 232 10.76 6.47 -3.87
N GLY A 233 11.03 5.25 -3.43
CA GLY A 233 11.42 4.14 -4.30
C GLY A 233 10.32 3.73 -5.28
N ILE A 234 9.05 3.73 -4.86
CA ILE A 234 7.91 3.42 -5.74
C ILE A 234 7.78 4.50 -6.83
N ILE A 235 7.81 5.78 -6.43
CA ILE A 235 7.72 6.90 -7.36
C ILE A 235 8.89 6.87 -8.35
N LEU A 236 10.12 6.70 -7.82
CA LEU A 236 11.33 6.65 -8.64
C LEU A 236 11.27 5.49 -9.64
N LEU A 237 10.87 4.29 -9.20
CA LEU A 237 10.71 3.13 -10.08
C LEU A 237 9.75 3.44 -11.23
N MET A 238 8.59 4.03 -10.94
CA MET A 238 7.60 4.37 -11.96
C MET A 238 8.14 5.40 -12.95
N LEU A 239 8.71 6.51 -12.48
CA LEU A 239 9.23 7.58 -13.33
C LEU A 239 10.43 7.11 -14.17
N VAL A 240 11.40 6.45 -13.55
CA VAL A 240 12.58 5.93 -14.25
C VAL A 240 12.18 4.88 -15.28
N SER A 241 11.21 4.01 -14.97
CA SER A 241 10.73 3.01 -15.92
C SER A 241 10.16 3.65 -17.20
N VAL A 242 9.37 4.73 -17.07
CA VAL A 242 8.86 5.49 -18.22
C VAL A 242 9.99 6.12 -19.02
N MET A 243 10.92 6.79 -18.34
CA MET A 243 12.03 7.48 -19.01
C MET A 243 12.91 6.50 -19.78
N VAL A 244 13.34 5.41 -19.13
CA VAL A 244 14.19 4.39 -19.76
C VAL A 244 13.46 3.72 -20.90
N ALA A 245 12.22 3.27 -20.69
CA ALA A 245 11.43 2.62 -21.73
C ALA A 245 11.21 3.55 -22.95
N GLY A 246 10.92 4.82 -22.71
CA GLY A 246 10.77 5.83 -23.76
C GLY A 246 12.06 6.08 -24.55
N MET A 247 13.20 6.17 -23.86
CA MET A 247 14.51 6.31 -24.51
C MET A 247 14.85 5.12 -25.42
N PHE A 248 14.65 3.89 -24.91
CA PHE A 248 14.88 2.68 -25.70
C PHE A 248 13.88 2.55 -26.85
N SER A 249 12.60 2.89 -26.62
CA SER A 249 11.60 2.89 -27.68
C SER A 249 11.99 3.84 -28.82
N ALA A 250 12.44 5.05 -28.50
CA ALA A 250 12.93 6.01 -29.48
C ALA A 250 14.18 5.52 -30.23
N ALA A 251 15.11 4.87 -29.53
CA ALA A 251 16.33 4.34 -30.13
C ALA A 251 16.08 3.15 -31.06
N THR A 252 15.21 2.21 -30.66
CA THR A 252 14.92 0.98 -31.42
C THR A 252 13.81 1.20 -32.46
N LYS A 253 13.07 2.31 -32.40
CA LYS A 253 11.86 2.57 -33.21
C LYS A 253 10.82 1.45 -33.08
N SER A 254 10.68 0.91 -31.88
CA SER A 254 9.75 -0.17 -31.55
C SER A 254 9.07 0.09 -30.22
N ASP A 255 7.85 -0.38 -30.06
CA ASP A 255 7.08 -0.22 -28.82
C ASP A 255 7.42 -1.28 -27.75
N LEU A 256 8.21 -2.31 -28.10
CA LEU A 256 8.57 -3.39 -27.17
C LEU A 256 9.16 -2.89 -25.85
N PRO A 257 10.08 -1.90 -25.79
CA PRO A 257 10.61 -1.41 -24.53
C PRO A 257 9.55 -0.74 -23.64
N LEU A 258 8.45 -0.24 -24.22
CA LEU A 258 7.38 0.45 -23.48
C LEU A 258 6.64 -0.48 -22.52
N VAL A 259 6.63 -1.80 -22.75
CA VAL A 259 6.03 -2.76 -21.81
C VAL A 259 6.84 -2.92 -20.52
N ALA A 260 8.11 -2.48 -20.51
CA ALA A 260 8.91 -2.40 -19.30
C ALA A 260 8.58 -1.16 -18.45
N SER A 261 7.84 -0.19 -18.99
CA SER A 261 7.30 0.92 -18.21
C SER A 261 6.02 0.49 -17.51
N ILE A 262 6.02 0.58 -16.18
CA ILE A 262 4.87 0.20 -15.35
C ILE A 262 3.68 1.09 -15.68
N LEU A 263 3.92 2.40 -15.86
CA LEU A 263 2.86 3.37 -16.15
C LEU A 263 2.32 3.21 -17.57
N THR A 264 3.19 3.08 -18.56
CA THR A 264 2.77 2.92 -19.96
C THR A 264 1.99 1.62 -20.14
N LEU A 265 2.48 0.53 -19.55
CA LEU A 265 1.77 -0.75 -19.54
C LEU A 265 0.40 -0.63 -18.87
N SER A 266 0.31 0.01 -17.70
CA SER A 266 -0.98 0.20 -17.01
C SER A 266 -2.01 1.00 -17.80
N LEU A 267 -1.57 2.01 -18.54
CA LEU A 267 -2.43 2.85 -19.36
C LEU A 267 -3.05 2.07 -20.53
N ASP A 268 -2.30 1.13 -21.08
CA ASP A 268 -2.69 0.33 -22.24
C ASP A 268 -3.61 -0.86 -21.88
N LEU A 269 -3.57 -1.34 -20.62
CA LEU A 269 -4.41 -2.46 -20.15
C LEU A 269 -5.91 -2.16 -20.17
N GLY A 270 -6.32 -0.97 -19.74
CA GLY A 270 -7.73 -0.58 -19.66
C GLY A 270 -8.45 -0.64 -21.02
N PRO A 271 -7.97 0.11 -22.03
CA PRO A 271 -8.49 0.06 -23.39
C PRO A 271 -8.50 -1.35 -24.00
N ARG A 272 -7.43 -2.14 -23.82
CA ARG A 272 -7.36 -3.50 -24.35
C ARG A 272 -8.42 -4.44 -23.81
N VAL A 273 -8.68 -4.40 -22.50
CA VAL A 273 -9.73 -5.22 -21.89
C VAL A 273 -11.12 -4.83 -22.44
N HIS A 274 -11.30 -3.57 -22.82
CA HIS A 274 -12.54 -3.08 -23.42
C HIS A 274 -12.59 -3.24 -24.94
N ASN A 275 -11.54 -3.76 -25.57
CA ASN A 275 -11.34 -3.79 -27.03
C ASN A 275 -11.45 -2.40 -27.68
N GLU A 276 -10.97 -1.39 -26.97
CA GLU A 276 -10.92 -0.01 -27.44
C GLU A 276 -9.52 0.28 -27.98
N ALA A 277 -9.46 0.85 -29.19
CA ALA A 277 -8.21 1.36 -29.75
C ALA A 277 -8.04 2.83 -29.35
N MET A 278 -7.01 3.12 -28.56
CA MET A 278 -6.63 4.50 -28.24
C MET A 278 -5.60 4.99 -29.24
N LEU A 279 -5.59 6.30 -29.52
CA LEU A 279 -4.63 6.94 -30.42
C LEU A 279 -3.16 6.62 -30.07
N ASP A 280 -2.86 6.46 -28.78
CA ASP A 280 -1.52 6.14 -28.25
C ASP A 280 -1.40 4.67 -27.74
N SER A 281 -2.23 3.76 -28.25
CA SER A 281 -2.14 2.34 -27.87
C SER A 281 -0.83 1.72 -28.35
N LEU A 282 -0.26 0.81 -27.56
CA LEU A 282 0.98 0.12 -27.95
C LEU A 282 0.71 -0.73 -29.19
N GLN A 283 1.53 -0.60 -30.23
CA GLN A 283 1.41 -1.40 -31.47
C GLN A 283 1.98 -2.81 -31.28
N LEU A 284 1.52 -3.50 -30.24
CA LEU A 284 1.95 -4.82 -29.83
C LEU A 284 0.76 -5.79 -29.78
N SER A 285 1.06 -7.07 -29.97
CA SER A 285 0.09 -8.14 -29.76
C SER A 285 -0.42 -8.16 -28.32
N ASN A 286 -1.71 -8.46 -28.14
CA ASN A 286 -2.34 -8.62 -26.84
C ASN A 286 -1.60 -9.64 -25.96
N LEU A 287 -1.10 -10.72 -26.56
CA LEU A 287 -0.33 -11.73 -25.84
C LEU A 287 0.92 -11.12 -25.18
N THR A 288 1.66 -10.29 -25.91
CA THR A 288 2.88 -9.64 -25.41
C THR A 288 2.59 -8.74 -24.22
N VAL A 289 1.51 -7.96 -24.30
CA VAL A 289 1.10 -7.03 -23.24
C VAL A 289 0.63 -7.79 -21.99
N TYR A 290 -0.17 -8.84 -22.15
CA TYR A 290 -0.62 -9.66 -21.02
C TYR A 290 0.51 -10.48 -20.39
N LEU A 291 1.47 -10.96 -21.18
CA LEU A 291 2.68 -11.61 -20.65
C LEU A 291 3.57 -10.62 -19.90
N ALA A 292 3.72 -9.39 -20.39
CA ALA A 292 4.46 -8.35 -19.68
C ALA A 292 3.78 -8.00 -18.35
N TRP A 293 2.45 -7.86 -18.33
CA TRP A 293 1.68 -7.67 -17.10
C TRP A 293 1.87 -8.84 -16.12
N LEU A 294 1.82 -10.08 -16.60
CA LEU A 294 2.06 -11.27 -15.78
C LEU A 294 3.50 -11.28 -15.24
N ALA A 295 4.48 -10.91 -16.05
CA ALA A 295 5.88 -10.84 -15.62
C ALA A 295 6.06 -9.81 -14.50
N TRP A 296 5.50 -8.60 -14.62
CA TRP A 296 5.54 -7.58 -13.57
C TRP A 296 4.82 -8.02 -12.29
N THR A 297 3.68 -8.70 -12.42
CA THR A 297 2.93 -9.21 -11.26
C THR A 297 3.72 -10.27 -10.50
N VAL A 298 4.23 -11.27 -11.21
CA VAL A 298 5.01 -12.37 -10.62
C VAL A 298 6.34 -11.85 -10.06
N ALA A 299 7.06 -10.98 -10.76
CA ALA A 299 8.33 -10.44 -10.30
C ALA A 299 8.17 -9.69 -8.97
N GLY A 300 7.18 -8.80 -8.86
CA GLY A 300 6.93 -8.03 -7.64
C GLY A 300 6.63 -8.90 -6.42
N PHE A 301 5.74 -9.89 -6.56
CA PHE A 301 5.43 -10.83 -5.48
C PHE A 301 6.61 -11.74 -5.13
N THR A 302 7.37 -12.18 -6.13
CA THR A 302 8.54 -13.04 -5.92
C THR A 302 9.63 -12.30 -5.15
N ILE A 303 9.93 -11.05 -5.51
CA ILE A 303 10.88 -10.19 -4.77
C ILE A 303 10.42 -10.03 -3.32
N ALA A 304 9.14 -9.73 -3.10
CA ALA A 304 8.59 -9.56 -1.77
C ALA A 304 8.71 -10.85 -0.94
N ARG A 305 8.42 -12.01 -1.54
CA ARG A 305 8.53 -13.32 -0.89
C ARG A 305 9.97 -13.65 -0.51
N LEU A 306 10.90 -13.57 -1.46
CA LEU A 306 12.32 -13.85 -1.23
C LEU A 306 12.88 -12.97 -0.12
N ARG A 307 12.54 -11.68 -0.13
CA ARG A 307 13.04 -10.74 0.86
C ARG A 307 12.50 -10.99 2.26
N ILE A 308 11.23 -11.39 2.42
CA ILE A 308 10.67 -11.71 3.75
C ILE A 308 11.24 -13.01 4.31
N HIS A 309 11.48 -14.01 3.46
CA HIS A 309 12.10 -15.27 3.89
C HIS A 309 13.57 -15.11 4.31
N SER A 310 14.28 -14.14 3.74
CA SER A 310 15.67 -13.87 4.12
C SER A 310 15.83 -13.08 5.43
N LEU A 311 14.75 -12.60 6.06
CA LEU A 311 14.86 -11.79 7.27
C LEU A 311 15.14 -12.68 8.50
N PRO A 312 16.23 -12.42 9.25
CA PRO A 312 16.47 -13.10 10.52
C PRO A 312 15.43 -12.63 11.52
N VAL A 313 14.63 -13.57 12.03
CA VAL A 313 13.71 -13.32 13.14
C VAL A 313 14.46 -13.75 14.38
N THR A 314 14.99 -12.79 15.14
CA THR A 314 15.49 -13.05 16.49
C THR A 314 14.31 -13.53 17.32
N ARG A 315 14.37 -14.79 17.76
CA ARG A 315 13.45 -15.34 18.75
C ARG A 315 13.72 -14.71 20.11
#